data_AF-A0A7H0GU15-F1
#
_entry.id   AF-A0A7H0GU15-F1
#
_cell.length_a   1.000
_cell.length_b   1.000
_cell.length_c   1.000
_cell.angle_alpha   90.00
_cell.angle_beta   90.00
_cell.angle_gamma   90.00
#
_symmetry.space_group_name_H-M   'P 1'
#
loop_
_entity.id
_entity.type
_entity.pdbx_description
1 polymer ?
#
loop_
_entity_poly.entity_id
_entity_poly.type
_entity_poly.pdbx_seq_one_letter_code
_entity_poly.pdbx_strand_id
1 'polypeptide(L)'
;MQTRFLLAEIRFIQPSPLYFTSSVRLLHHFLPGLLILAILSSASAQQPAASSYRATERRVNNLVHTRLDLQFDYAKRYAYGKEWLTLKPHAYPTDSLRLDAKGMDIKAVALVNGTSMQPLKYAYTDQRNLRVNLGREMPPGAAYTVYIEYTAKPDEANVKGSAAILEAKGLYFINPDSAVAGKPVQIWTQGETEGSSVWFPTIDRPNQKTTSEISLTVPSKYVTLSNGALVQQKPAGAGLRTDTWKMEQPHAPYLFMLAIGDFRITKDTWRGKEVSYYLEPKFAPQARAIFGKTPQMLEFFPNASAWSFRGINMPR
;
A
#
# COMPACT_ATOMS: atom_id res chain seq x y z
N MET A 1 -7.35 19.65 -15.25
CA MET A 1 -7.89 19.32 -13.91
C MET A 1 -6.70 19.17 -12.97
N GLN A 2 -6.66 19.82 -11.79
CA GLN A 2 -5.55 19.66 -10.85
C GLN A 2 -5.89 18.61 -9.79
N THR A 3 -5.28 17.43 -9.87
CA THR A 3 -5.25 16.48 -8.76
C THR A 3 -4.42 17.08 -7.63
N ARG A 4 -5.06 17.43 -6.50
CA ARG A 4 -4.40 17.97 -5.30
C ARG A 4 -4.48 16.92 -4.20
N PHE A 5 -3.33 16.53 -3.66
CA PHE A 5 -3.27 15.62 -2.52
C PHE A 5 -3.35 16.41 -1.21
N LEU A 6 -4.22 15.94 -0.30
CA LEU A 6 -4.32 16.40 1.08
C LEU A 6 -4.41 15.13 1.93
N LEU A 7 -3.66 15.04 3.03
CA LEU A 7 -3.51 13.78 3.76
C LEU A 7 -3.60 13.99 5.28
N ALA A 8 -4.39 13.14 5.92
CA ALA A 8 -4.51 13.05 7.38
C ALA A 8 -3.95 11.70 7.84
N GLU A 9 -3.04 11.74 8.81
CA GLU A 9 -2.43 10.57 9.44
C GLU A 9 -2.99 10.39 10.87
N ILE A 10 -3.11 9.15 11.33
CA ILE A 10 -3.50 8.80 12.71
C ILE A 10 -2.59 7.69 13.20
N ARG A 11 -1.97 7.85 14.37
CA ARG A 11 -1.01 6.87 14.92
C ARG A 11 -1.64 5.96 15.97
N PHE A 12 -1.47 4.64 15.79
CA PHE A 12 -2.07 3.60 16.63
C PHE A 12 -1.02 2.61 17.15
N ILE A 13 -1.06 2.33 18.45
CA ILE A 13 -0.18 1.37 19.16
C ILE A 13 -1.04 0.15 19.57
N GLN A 14 -0.54 -1.07 19.37
CA GLN A 14 -1.22 -2.37 19.51
C GLN A 14 -1.57 -2.78 20.97
N PRO A 15 -2.34 -3.88 21.24
CA PRO A 15 -2.98 -4.90 20.37
C PRO A 15 -4.54 -4.83 20.47
N SER A 16 -5.41 -5.86 20.57
CA SER A 16 -5.44 -7.33 20.28
C SER A 16 -6.84 -7.75 19.73
N PRO A 17 -7.15 -9.06 19.45
CA PRO A 17 -8.46 -9.45 18.89
C PRO A 17 -9.17 -10.70 19.48
N LEU A 18 -10.51 -10.75 19.36
CA LEU A 18 -11.35 -11.96 19.31
C LEU A 18 -12.61 -11.72 18.43
N TYR A 19 -13.46 -12.74 18.22
CA TYR A 19 -14.51 -12.78 17.18
C TYR A 19 -15.94 -12.91 17.75
N PHE A 20 -16.97 -12.46 17.02
CA PHE A 20 -18.19 -13.25 16.78
C PHE A 20 -18.99 -12.77 15.54
N THR A 21 -20.05 -13.51 15.18
CA THR A 21 -20.92 -13.28 14.00
C THR A 21 -22.39 -13.12 14.39
N SER A 22 -23.22 -12.56 13.49
CA SER A 22 -24.68 -12.67 13.56
C SER A 22 -25.30 -12.55 12.15
N SER A 23 -26.56 -12.96 12.00
CA SER A 23 -27.31 -12.93 10.73
C SER A 23 -28.77 -12.53 10.99
N VAL A 24 -29.43 -11.96 10.00
CA VAL A 24 -30.84 -11.52 10.10
C VAL A 24 -31.68 -12.11 8.97
N ARG A 25 -32.89 -12.57 9.31
CA ARG A 25 -34.00 -12.94 8.42
C ARG A 25 -35.25 -12.22 8.91
N LEU A 26 -36.19 -11.94 7.99
CA LEU A 26 -37.67 -11.77 8.11
C LEU A 26 -38.11 -10.91 6.89
N LEU A 27 -39.35 -10.95 6.37
CA LEU A 27 -40.37 -12.00 6.26
C LEU A 27 -41.27 -11.65 5.05
N HIS A 28 -42.05 -12.59 4.51
CA HIS A 28 -43.09 -12.31 3.50
C HIS A 28 -44.45 -12.00 4.15
N HIS A 29 -45.31 -11.26 3.45
CA HIS A 29 -46.78 -11.28 3.57
C HIS A 29 -47.42 -11.02 2.18
N PHE A 30 -48.74 -11.23 2.02
CA PHE A 30 -49.30 -11.78 0.77
C PHE A 30 -50.61 -11.11 0.28
N LEU A 31 -50.65 -10.74 -1.02
CA LEU A 31 -51.84 -10.66 -1.92
C LEU A 31 -53.06 -9.76 -1.52
N PRO A 32 -54.13 -9.59 -2.34
CA PRO A 32 -54.34 -10.02 -3.74
C PRO A 32 -54.81 -8.93 -4.75
N GLY A 33 -54.65 -9.21 -6.04
CA GLY A 33 -55.74 -9.11 -7.04
C GLY A 33 -55.91 -7.83 -7.89
N LEU A 34 -55.54 -7.93 -9.18
CA LEU A 34 -56.30 -7.30 -10.29
C LEU A 34 -56.16 -8.11 -11.59
N LEU A 35 -56.96 -7.79 -12.61
CA LEU A 35 -57.24 -8.62 -13.78
C LEU A 35 -56.08 -8.69 -14.81
N ILE A 36 -55.95 -9.82 -15.50
CA ILE A 36 -54.91 -10.08 -16.50
C ILE A 36 -55.37 -9.60 -17.89
N LEU A 37 -54.53 -8.80 -18.56
CA LEU A 37 -54.61 -8.55 -20.00
C LEU A 37 -53.29 -9.01 -20.65
N ALA A 38 -53.34 -10.15 -21.36
CA ALA A 38 -52.14 -10.85 -21.82
C ALA A 38 -51.56 -10.23 -23.11
N ILE A 39 -50.74 -9.19 -22.97
CA ILE A 39 -49.86 -8.73 -24.06
C ILE A 39 -48.66 -9.68 -24.11
N LEU A 40 -48.51 -10.46 -25.19
CA LEU A 40 -47.34 -11.29 -25.46
C LEU A 40 -46.15 -10.42 -25.93
N SER A 41 -45.69 -9.54 -25.07
CA SER A 41 -44.36 -8.94 -25.20
C SER A 41 -43.31 -10.02 -24.91
N SER A 42 -42.52 -10.39 -25.92
CA SER A 42 -41.41 -11.33 -25.80
C SER A 42 -40.24 -10.72 -25.02
N ALA A 43 -40.47 -10.41 -23.75
CA ALA A 43 -39.44 -10.09 -22.79
C ALA A 43 -38.57 -11.33 -22.58
N SER A 44 -37.49 -11.45 -23.34
CA SER A 44 -36.41 -12.35 -23.00
C SER A 44 -35.92 -11.95 -21.62
N ALA A 45 -36.27 -12.75 -20.60
CA ALA A 45 -35.73 -12.58 -19.26
C ALA A 45 -34.22 -12.71 -19.38
N GLN A 46 -33.52 -11.58 -19.40
CA GLN A 46 -32.11 -11.53 -19.73
C GLN A 46 -31.34 -12.15 -18.58
N GLN A 47 -31.10 -13.46 -18.73
CA GLN A 47 -30.66 -14.36 -17.69
C GLN A 47 -29.42 -13.74 -17.02
N PRO A 48 -29.46 -13.42 -15.71
CA PRO A 48 -28.44 -12.62 -15.06
C PRO A 48 -27.06 -13.20 -15.36
N ALA A 49 -26.25 -12.43 -16.10
CA ALA A 49 -25.01 -12.94 -16.70
C ALA A 49 -24.17 -13.59 -15.61
N ALA A 50 -23.95 -14.91 -15.74
CA ALA A 50 -23.50 -15.76 -14.64
C ALA A 50 -22.29 -15.12 -13.95
N SER A 51 -22.47 -14.75 -12.67
CA SER A 51 -21.55 -13.86 -11.96
C SER A 51 -20.13 -14.42 -12.00
N SER A 52 -19.24 -13.76 -12.74
CA SER A 52 -17.88 -14.27 -12.99
C SER A 52 -17.19 -14.53 -11.66
N TYR A 53 -16.94 -15.81 -11.34
CA TYR A 53 -16.40 -16.22 -10.06
C TYR A 53 -14.95 -15.76 -9.93
N ARG A 54 -14.74 -14.69 -9.14
CA ARG A 54 -13.42 -14.13 -8.86
C ARG A 54 -12.77 -14.90 -7.71
N ALA A 55 -12.15 -16.02 -8.05
CA ALA A 55 -11.30 -16.78 -7.14
C ALA A 55 -10.23 -15.89 -6.50
N THR A 56 -9.88 -16.16 -5.24
CA THR A 56 -8.74 -15.49 -4.59
C THR A 56 -7.42 -16.00 -5.19
N GLU A 57 -6.42 -15.12 -5.34
CA GLU A 57 -5.10 -15.51 -5.89
C GLU A 57 -4.44 -16.58 -5.01
N ARG A 58 -3.86 -17.60 -5.64
CA ARG A 58 -3.24 -18.74 -4.93
C ARG A 58 -1.96 -18.28 -4.21
N ARG A 59 -1.98 -18.34 -2.88
CA ARG A 59 -0.80 -18.05 -2.04
C ARG A 59 0.19 -19.22 -2.10
N VAL A 60 1.28 -19.06 -2.85
CA VAL A 60 2.43 -19.98 -2.83
C VAL A 60 3.36 -19.63 -1.67
N ASN A 61 3.67 -18.34 -1.52
CA ASN A 61 4.38 -17.78 -0.37
C ASN A 61 3.47 -16.79 0.38
N ASN A 62 3.69 -16.68 1.69
CA ASN A 62 3.23 -15.59 2.54
C ASN A 62 4.30 -14.50 2.56
N LEU A 63 3.89 -13.24 2.45
CA LEU A 63 4.73 -12.14 2.94
C LEU A 63 4.76 -12.17 4.48
N VAL A 64 5.83 -11.64 5.09
CA VAL A 64 5.98 -11.56 6.56
C VAL A 64 6.48 -10.17 6.97
N HIS A 65 7.60 -9.75 6.39
CA HIS A 65 8.17 -8.42 6.60
C HIS A 65 8.79 -7.91 5.30
N THR A 66 8.63 -6.62 5.02
CA THR A 66 9.14 -5.94 3.84
C THR A 66 9.92 -4.71 4.29
N ARG A 67 11.26 -4.76 4.23
CA ARG A 67 12.09 -3.56 4.42
C ARG A 67 12.49 -2.97 3.07
N LEU A 68 12.32 -1.65 2.92
CA LEU A 68 12.72 -0.88 1.75
C LEU A 68 13.64 0.27 2.17
N ASP A 69 14.87 0.31 1.67
CA ASP A 69 15.73 1.49 1.73
C ASP A 69 15.72 2.18 0.34
N LEU A 70 15.26 3.44 0.30
CA LEU A 70 14.90 4.15 -0.94
C LEU A 70 15.61 5.50 -1.07
N GLN A 71 16.02 5.82 -2.30
CA GLN A 71 16.54 7.13 -2.70
C GLN A 71 15.97 7.52 -4.08
N PHE A 72 15.74 8.81 -4.32
CA PHE A 72 15.00 9.29 -5.49
C PHE A 72 15.85 10.17 -6.42
N ASP A 73 15.84 9.86 -7.71
CA ASP A 73 16.38 10.70 -8.78
C ASP A 73 15.25 11.56 -9.34
N TYR A 74 15.22 12.84 -8.95
CA TYR A 74 14.16 13.76 -9.34
C TYR A 74 14.20 14.09 -10.84
N ALA A 75 15.40 14.16 -11.43
CA ALA A 75 15.55 14.50 -12.85
C ALA A 75 15.08 13.36 -13.77
N LYS A 76 15.42 12.11 -13.42
CA LYS A 76 14.97 10.91 -14.17
C LYS A 76 13.62 10.37 -13.74
N ARG A 77 13.10 10.82 -12.59
CA ARG A 77 11.88 10.31 -11.93
C ARG A 77 11.98 8.83 -11.56
N TYR A 78 13.16 8.44 -11.08
CA TYR A 78 13.47 7.06 -10.68
C TYR A 78 13.53 6.90 -9.16
N ALA A 79 13.16 5.73 -8.66
CA ALA A 79 13.47 5.30 -7.30
C ALA A 79 14.57 4.23 -7.33
N TYR A 80 15.72 4.52 -6.74
CA TYR A 80 16.77 3.54 -6.47
C TYR A 80 16.41 2.82 -5.17
N GLY A 81 16.22 1.50 -5.25
CA GLY A 81 15.70 0.71 -4.13
C GLY A 81 16.59 -0.46 -3.76
N LYS A 82 16.67 -0.70 -2.45
CA LYS A 82 17.23 -1.90 -1.83
C LYS A 82 16.17 -2.50 -0.91
N GLU A 83 15.75 -3.72 -1.21
CA GLU A 83 14.70 -4.43 -0.49
C GLU A 83 15.26 -5.63 0.27
N TRP A 84 14.72 -5.88 1.46
CA TRP A 84 14.83 -7.15 2.18
C TRP A 84 13.41 -7.69 2.40
N LEU A 85 13.00 -8.63 1.54
CA LEU A 85 11.68 -9.23 1.58
C LEU A 85 11.74 -10.58 2.30
N THR A 86 11.09 -10.67 3.45
CA THR A 86 11.00 -11.90 4.26
C THR A 86 9.68 -12.60 3.99
N LEU A 87 9.78 -13.87 3.59
CA LEU A 87 8.66 -14.72 3.18
C LEU A 87 8.64 -16.05 3.94
N LYS A 88 7.53 -16.77 3.80
CA LYS A 88 7.36 -18.17 4.23
C LYS A 88 6.55 -18.95 3.18
N PRO A 89 6.95 -20.17 2.78
CA PRO A 89 6.11 -21.02 1.92
C PRO A 89 4.78 -21.31 2.62
N HIS A 90 3.67 -21.20 1.89
CA HIS A 90 2.34 -21.08 2.48
C HIS A 90 1.76 -22.40 2.99
N ALA A 91 1.89 -23.47 2.20
CA ALA A 91 1.29 -24.78 2.47
C ALA A 91 2.16 -25.96 2.00
N TYR A 92 2.89 -25.78 0.90
CA TYR A 92 3.78 -26.78 0.32
C TYR A 92 5.23 -26.26 0.31
N PRO A 93 6.24 -27.16 0.26
CA PRO A 93 7.61 -26.76 -0.02
C PRO A 93 7.73 -25.99 -1.34
N THR A 94 8.76 -25.16 -1.48
CA THR A 94 9.05 -24.48 -2.75
C THR A 94 10.53 -24.16 -2.93
N ASP A 95 11.02 -24.35 -4.16
CA ASP A 95 12.36 -24.02 -4.62
C ASP A 95 12.44 -22.62 -5.27
N SER A 96 11.31 -21.90 -5.34
CA SER A 96 11.13 -20.76 -6.24
C SER A 96 10.22 -19.68 -5.67
N LEU A 97 10.42 -18.46 -6.16
CA LEU A 97 9.65 -17.28 -5.77
C LEU A 97 9.25 -16.49 -7.01
N ARG A 98 7.97 -16.14 -7.12
CA ARG A 98 7.47 -15.13 -8.06
C ARG A 98 7.08 -13.87 -7.28
N LEU A 99 7.61 -12.72 -7.71
CA LEU A 99 7.15 -11.39 -7.31
C LEU A 99 6.61 -10.65 -8.54
N ASP A 100 5.55 -9.88 -8.37
CA ASP A 100 5.14 -8.86 -9.32
C ASP A 100 6.13 -7.68 -9.22
N ALA A 101 6.71 -7.30 -10.36
CA ALA A 101 7.70 -6.23 -10.48
C ALA A 101 7.55 -5.63 -11.89
N LYS A 102 6.96 -4.45 -12.00
CA LYS A 102 6.41 -3.89 -13.25
C LYS A 102 7.28 -2.74 -13.76
N GLY A 103 8.08 -2.98 -14.81
CA GLY A 103 8.85 -1.92 -15.49
C GLY A 103 10.04 -1.35 -14.71
N MET A 104 10.69 -2.16 -13.88
CA MET A 104 11.89 -1.77 -13.11
C MET A 104 13.15 -2.53 -13.54
N ASP A 105 14.33 -1.93 -13.42
CA ASP A 105 15.61 -2.59 -13.66
C ASP A 105 16.01 -3.41 -12.42
N ILE A 106 16.14 -4.74 -12.54
CA ILE A 106 16.68 -5.58 -11.46
C ILE A 106 18.21 -5.67 -11.62
N LYS A 107 18.96 -5.28 -10.59
CA LYS A 107 20.44 -5.26 -10.59
C LYS A 107 21.02 -6.49 -9.89
N ALA A 108 20.46 -6.84 -8.74
CA ALA A 108 20.89 -7.98 -7.94
C ALA A 108 19.69 -8.64 -7.24
N VAL A 109 19.77 -9.96 -7.08
CA VAL A 109 18.87 -10.77 -6.25
C VAL A 109 19.72 -11.76 -5.48
N ALA A 110 19.55 -11.85 -4.16
CA ALA A 110 20.34 -12.72 -3.31
C ALA A 110 19.52 -13.30 -2.14
N LEU A 111 19.87 -14.49 -1.68
CA LEU A 111 19.36 -15.08 -0.45
C LEU A 111 20.20 -14.58 0.72
N VAL A 112 19.55 -14.06 1.76
CA VAL A 112 20.24 -13.58 2.96
C VAL A 112 20.44 -14.75 3.93
N ASN A 113 21.69 -15.08 4.23
CA ASN A 113 22.06 -16.08 5.22
C ASN A 113 22.92 -15.38 6.30
N GLY A 114 22.29 -14.87 7.35
CA GLY A 114 22.95 -14.06 8.38
C GLY A 114 23.46 -12.73 7.81
N THR A 115 24.76 -12.46 7.96
CA THR A 115 25.43 -11.29 7.34
C THR A 115 25.82 -11.52 5.87
N SER A 116 25.70 -12.74 5.35
CA SER A 116 26.08 -13.08 3.98
C SER A 116 24.91 -12.97 3.00
N MET A 117 25.21 -12.57 1.76
CA MET A 117 24.27 -12.55 0.64
C MET A 117 24.74 -13.54 -0.43
N GLN A 118 23.96 -14.58 -0.68
CA GLN A 118 24.22 -15.59 -1.70
C GLN A 118 23.46 -15.22 -2.99
N PRO A 119 24.12 -14.86 -4.11
CA PRO A 119 23.44 -14.51 -5.35
C PRO A 119 22.52 -15.63 -5.85
N LEU A 120 21.32 -15.26 -6.29
CA LEU A 120 20.32 -16.19 -6.82
C LEU A 120 20.16 -16.05 -8.34
N LYS A 121 19.85 -17.16 -9.01
CA LYS A 121 19.48 -17.15 -10.42
C LYS A 121 18.02 -16.69 -10.54
N TYR A 122 17.74 -15.78 -11.46
CA TYR A 122 16.38 -15.28 -11.70
C TYR A 122 16.10 -15.04 -13.19
N ALA A 123 14.82 -15.03 -13.54
CA ALA A 123 14.31 -14.68 -14.86
C ALA A 123 13.31 -13.52 -14.75
N TYR A 124 13.45 -12.52 -15.62
CA TYR A 124 12.66 -11.28 -15.61
C TYR A 124 12.40 -10.76 -17.04
N THR A 125 12.25 -11.70 -17.99
CA THR A 125 12.13 -11.40 -19.43
C THR A 125 10.84 -10.70 -19.84
N ASP A 126 9.80 -10.74 -19.01
CA ASP A 126 8.51 -10.09 -19.26
C ASP A 126 8.37 -8.68 -18.64
N GLN A 127 9.40 -8.21 -17.94
CA GLN A 127 9.42 -6.95 -17.15
C GLN A 127 8.20 -6.75 -16.24
N ARG A 128 7.60 -7.86 -15.77
CA ARG A 128 6.35 -7.87 -14.97
C ARG A 128 6.41 -8.85 -13.80
N ASN A 129 7.16 -9.94 -13.93
CA ASN A 129 7.23 -11.00 -12.92
C ASN A 129 8.69 -11.42 -12.69
N LEU A 130 9.26 -11.02 -11.56
CA LEU A 130 10.57 -11.49 -11.13
C LEU A 130 10.44 -12.93 -10.61
N ARG A 131 11.00 -13.89 -11.36
CA ARG A 131 10.98 -15.33 -11.05
C ARG A 131 12.35 -15.75 -10.55
N VAL A 132 12.48 -15.96 -9.25
CA VAL A 132 13.74 -16.30 -8.57
C VAL A 132 13.78 -17.80 -8.29
N ASN A 133 14.89 -18.45 -8.62
CA ASN A 133 15.21 -19.79 -8.14
C ASN A 133 16.00 -19.63 -6.82
N LEU A 134 15.53 -20.27 -5.74
CA LEU A 134 16.06 -20.11 -4.38
C LEU A 134 17.32 -20.95 -4.11
N GLY A 135 17.76 -21.77 -5.08
CA GLY A 135 18.93 -22.65 -4.97
C GLY A 135 18.77 -23.86 -4.03
N ARG A 136 17.71 -23.87 -3.22
CA ARG A 136 17.31 -24.96 -2.32
C ARG A 136 15.80 -24.94 -2.12
N GLU A 137 15.23 -26.07 -1.76
CA GLU A 137 13.84 -26.16 -1.32
C GLU A 137 13.66 -25.51 0.06
N MET A 138 12.61 -24.72 0.22
CA MET A 138 12.19 -24.11 1.49
C MET A 138 10.94 -24.83 2.02
N PRO A 139 10.97 -25.40 3.24
CA PRO A 139 9.80 -26.06 3.83
C PRO A 139 8.63 -25.11 4.17
N PRO A 140 7.39 -25.61 4.26
CA PRO A 140 6.23 -24.85 4.74
C PRO A 140 6.50 -24.10 6.06
N GLY A 141 6.15 -22.82 6.11
CA GLY A 141 6.31 -21.99 7.30
C GLY A 141 7.74 -21.60 7.70
N ALA A 142 8.77 -22.16 7.04
CA ALA A 142 10.17 -21.77 7.23
C ALA A 142 10.40 -20.36 6.67
N ALA A 143 11.02 -19.48 7.47
CA ALA A 143 11.29 -18.11 7.06
C ALA A 143 12.55 -18.05 6.17
N TYR A 144 12.49 -17.28 5.09
CA TYR A 144 13.65 -16.90 4.30
C TYR A 144 13.54 -15.45 3.84
N THR A 145 14.68 -14.79 3.66
CA THR A 145 14.74 -13.38 3.25
C THR A 145 15.52 -13.24 1.95
N VAL A 146 14.94 -12.56 0.98
CA VAL A 146 15.56 -12.23 -0.30
C VAL A 146 15.94 -10.74 -0.28
N TYR A 147 17.21 -10.47 -0.59
CA TYR A 147 17.69 -9.13 -0.92
C TYR A 147 17.47 -8.86 -2.40
N ILE A 148 16.95 -7.68 -2.74
CA ILE A 148 16.77 -7.23 -4.13
C ILE A 148 17.30 -5.80 -4.26
N GLU A 149 18.14 -5.54 -5.25
CA GLU A 149 18.59 -4.18 -5.60
C GLU A 149 18.10 -3.82 -7.00
N TYR A 150 17.48 -2.65 -7.15
CA TYR A 150 16.74 -2.30 -8.37
C TYR A 150 16.70 -0.79 -8.67
N THR A 151 16.14 -0.42 -9.82
CA THR A 151 15.71 0.94 -10.18
C THR A 151 14.25 0.89 -10.66
N ALA A 152 13.31 1.47 -9.92
CA ALA A 152 11.93 1.63 -10.38
C ALA A 152 11.78 2.89 -11.26
N LYS A 153 11.01 2.75 -12.35
CA LYS A 153 10.82 3.77 -13.39
C LYS A 153 9.32 4.01 -13.66
N PRO A 154 8.56 4.57 -12.71
CA PRO A 154 7.10 4.63 -12.79
C PRO A 154 6.55 5.41 -14.00
N ASP A 155 7.27 6.41 -14.51
CA ASP A 155 6.86 7.15 -15.72
C ASP A 155 7.17 6.40 -17.05
N GLU A 156 8.03 5.37 -17.03
CA GLU A 156 8.32 4.50 -18.19
C GLU A 156 7.47 3.22 -18.20
N ALA A 157 6.85 2.86 -17.08
CA ALA A 157 6.13 1.61 -16.90
C ALA A 157 4.78 1.56 -17.65
N ASN A 158 4.70 0.78 -18.72
CA ASN A 158 3.47 0.56 -19.50
C ASN A 158 2.46 -0.34 -18.76
N VAL A 159 1.73 0.28 -17.80
CA VAL A 159 0.74 -0.34 -16.92
C VAL A 159 -0.62 0.34 -17.10
N LYS A 160 -1.61 -0.42 -17.58
CA LYS A 160 -3.01 0.04 -17.64
C LYS A 160 -3.61 0.02 -16.23
N GLY A 161 -4.29 1.10 -15.85
CA GLY A 161 -5.01 1.17 -14.58
C GLY A 161 -6.44 0.63 -14.64
N SER A 162 -7.24 1.00 -13.63
CA SER A 162 -8.63 0.55 -13.46
C SER A 162 -9.63 1.51 -14.13
N ALA A 163 -10.92 1.14 -14.14
CA ALA A 163 -11.99 2.01 -14.65
C ALA A 163 -12.11 3.36 -13.90
N ALA A 164 -11.49 3.50 -12.73
CA ALA A 164 -11.44 4.75 -11.95
C ALA A 164 -10.05 5.41 -11.91
N ILE A 165 -9.01 4.75 -12.43
CA ILE A 165 -7.60 5.17 -12.31
C ILE A 165 -6.95 5.02 -13.69
N LEU A 166 -6.76 6.11 -14.42
CA LEU A 166 -6.30 6.07 -15.82
C LEU A 166 -4.81 5.74 -15.96
N GLU A 167 -3.98 6.20 -15.03
CA GLU A 167 -2.55 5.85 -14.92
C GLU A 167 -2.33 5.12 -13.58
N ALA A 168 -1.83 3.88 -13.60
CA ALA A 168 -1.57 3.09 -12.40
C ALA A 168 -0.05 2.92 -12.18
N LYS A 169 0.64 4.04 -11.96
CA LYS A 169 2.10 4.11 -11.87
C LYS A 169 2.68 3.76 -10.49
N GLY A 170 1.84 3.62 -9.47
CA GLY A 170 2.26 3.28 -8.11
C GLY A 170 2.93 4.42 -7.33
N LEU A 171 3.90 5.09 -7.96
CA LEU A 171 4.74 6.17 -7.44
C LEU A 171 4.73 7.35 -8.44
N TYR A 172 4.58 8.57 -7.96
CA TYR A 172 4.36 9.76 -8.79
C TYR A 172 5.33 10.88 -8.40
N PHE A 173 5.99 11.46 -9.40
CA PHE A 173 6.89 12.60 -9.25
C PHE A 173 6.19 13.89 -9.70
N ILE A 174 5.95 14.80 -8.76
CA ILE A 174 5.17 16.03 -8.98
C ILE A 174 6.13 17.21 -9.09
N ASN A 175 6.13 17.87 -10.24
CA ASN A 175 6.97 19.05 -10.53
C ASN A 175 8.46 18.84 -10.14
N PRO A 176 9.10 17.69 -10.44
CA PRO A 176 10.40 17.35 -9.86
C PRO A 176 11.55 18.23 -10.39
N ASP A 177 11.34 18.83 -11.56
CA ASP A 177 12.13 19.85 -12.25
C ASP A 177 11.81 21.29 -11.79
N SER A 178 10.78 21.47 -10.96
CA SER A 178 10.17 22.77 -10.58
C SER A 178 9.63 23.60 -11.76
N ALA A 179 9.43 23.02 -12.95
CA ALA A 179 9.16 23.75 -14.19
C ALA A 179 7.80 24.48 -14.19
N VAL A 180 6.80 23.99 -13.44
CA VAL A 180 5.50 24.65 -13.30
C VAL A 180 5.51 25.59 -12.08
N ALA A 181 5.51 26.90 -12.33
CA ALA A 181 5.47 27.91 -11.27
C ALA A 181 4.25 27.73 -10.34
N GLY A 182 4.47 27.85 -9.04
CA GLY A 182 3.42 27.72 -8.02
C GLY A 182 2.88 26.30 -7.79
N LYS A 183 3.43 25.27 -8.45
CA LYS A 183 3.16 23.86 -8.18
C LYS A 183 4.26 23.28 -7.27
N PRO A 184 3.94 22.55 -6.20
CA PRO A 184 4.94 22.05 -5.26
C PRO A 184 5.76 20.91 -5.87
N VAL A 185 7.00 20.76 -5.38
CA VAL A 185 7.80 19.55 -5.59
C VAL A 185 7.34 18.50 -4.59
N GLN A 186 6.80 17.37 -5.07
CA GLN A 186 6.37 16.25 -4.22
C GLN A 186 6.72 14.90 -4.85
N ILE A 187 6.84 13.88 -4.02
CA ILE A 187 6.77 12.47 -4.44
C ILE A 187 5.69 11.82 -3.57
N TRP A 188 4.75 11.08 -4.16
CA TRP A 188 3.74 10.30 -3.42
C TRP A 188 3.36 9.02 -4.14
N THR A 189 2.75 8.08 -3.41
CA THR A 189 2.31 6.78 -3.94
C THR A 189 0.80 6.61 -3.92
N GLN A 190 0.28 5.86 -4.89
CA GLN A 190 -1.09 5.33 -4.90
C GLN A 190 -1.01 3.87 -5.34
N GLY A 191 -1.21 2.94 -4.40
CA GLY A 191 -0.98 1.51 -4.60
C GLY A 191 -2.19 0.69 -5.01
N GLU A 192 -3.41 1.22 -4.93
CA GLU A 192 -4.64 0.47 -5.18
C GLU A 192 -4.95 0.29 -6.69
N THR A 193 -5.24 -0.90 -7.20
CA THR A 193 -5.30 -2.20 -6.50
C THR A 193 -3.98 -2.98 -6.52
N GLU A 194 -3.11 -2.73 -7.51
CA GLU A 194 -1.83 -3.40 -7.71
C GLU A 194 -0.78 -2.43 -8.33
N GLY A 195 -0.72 -1.20 -7.81
CA GLY A 195 0.25 -0.19 -8.22
C GLY A 195 1.60 -0.34 -7.49
N SER A 196 1.63 -1.01 -6.34
CA SER A 196 2.83 -1.14 -5.51
C SER A 196 3.99 -1.85 -6.21
N SER A 197 3.68 -2.88 -6.99
CA SER A 197 4.62 -3.61 -7.84
C SER A 197 5.30 -2.78 -8.93
N VAL A 198 4.92 -1.53 -9.16
CA VAL A 198 5.63 -0.60 -10.07
C VAL A 198 6.83 0.07 -9.38
N TRP A 199 6.85 0.15 -8.04
CA TRP A 199 7.91 0.84 -7.29
C TRP A 199 8.66 0.01 -6.25
N PHE A 200 8.19 -1.20 -5.92
CA PHE A 200 9.00 -2.24 -5.28
C PHE A 200 8.53 -3.66 -5.69
N PRO A 201 9.43 -4.65 -5.82
CA PRO A 201 9.04 -6.05 -6.04
C PRO A 201 8.15 -6.58 -4.91
N THR A 202 7.00 -7.17 -5.20
CA THR A 202 6.17 -7.76 -4.12
C THR A 202 5.17 -8.80 -4.64
N ILE A 203 4.50 -9.54 -3.75
CA ILE A 203 3.35 -10.38 -4.16
C ILE A 203 2.12 -9.47 -4.08
N ASP A 204 1.85 -8.72 -5.16
CA ASP A 204 1.00 -7.54 -5.13
C ASP A 204 -0.49 -7.90 -5.19
N ARG A 205 -1.02 -8.40 -4.06
CA ARG A 205 -2.36 -8.96 -3.95
C ARG A 205 -3.03 -8.58 -2.62
N PRO A 206 -4.31 -8.17 -2.61
CA PRO A 206 -5.03 -7.81 -1.38
C PRO A 206 -5.12 -8.90 -0.30
N ASN A 207 -4.95 -10.17 -0.68
CA ASN A 207 -4.95 -11.33 0.23
C ASN A 207 -3.59 -11.62 0.91
N GLN A 208 -2.54 -10.87 0.56
CA GLN A 208 -1.29 -10.86 1.32
C GLN A 208 -1.34 -9.82 2.46
N LYS A 209 -0.56 -10.08 3.51
CA LYS A 209 -0.31 -9.16 4.62
C LYS A 209 1.15 -9.22 5.01
N THR A 210 1.76 -8.07 5.27
CA THR A 210 3.17 -7.93 5.65
C THR A 210 3.32 -6.79 6.66
N THR A 211 4.33 -6.88 7.53
CA THR A 211 4.81 -5.70 8.29
C THR A 211 5.84 -4.96 7.44
N SER A 212 6.09 -3.67 7.68
CA SER A 212 7.04 -2.91 6.85
C SER A 212 7.96 -1.97 7.61
N GLU A 213 9.16 -1.79 7.07
CA GLU A 213 10.14 -0.78 7.47
C GLU A 213 10.58 -0.03 6.20
N ILE A 214 10.47 1.30 6.17
CA ILE A 214 10.74 2.10 4.96
C ILE A 214 11.67 3.26 5.34
N SER A 215 12.91 3.19 4.85
CA SER A 215 13.94 4.23 5.02
C SER A 215 13.98 5.14 3.79
N LEU A 216 13.59 6.41 3.96
CA LEU A 216 13.48 7.39 2.89
C LEU A 216 14.66 8.37 2.93
N THR A 217 15.61 8.23 2.01
CA THR A 217 16.74 9.16 1.88
C THR A 217 16.38 10.32 0.95
N VAL A 218 16.21 11.52 1.52
CA VAL A 218 15.61 12.69 0.86
C VAL A 218 16.39 13.98 1.17
N PRO A 219 16.22 15.05 0.38
CA PRO A 219 16.68 16.40 0.75
C PRO A 219 16.08 16.85 2.08
N SER A 220 16.93 17.26 3.03
CA SER A 220 16.54 17.56 4.42
C SER A 220 15.49 18.67 4.58
N LYS A 221 15.29 19.50 3.54
CA LYS A 221 14.24 20.53 3.50
C LYS A 221 12.81 19.96 3.38
N TYR A 222 12.65 18.69 3.02
CA TYR A 222 11.33 18.06 2.88
C TYR A 222 10.91 17.33 4.15
N VAL A 223 9.59 17.27 4.35
CA VAL A 223 8.91 16.40 5.30
C VAL A 223 8.62 15.07 4.60
N THR A 224 8.82 13.96 5.31
CA THR A 224 8.37 12.62 4.89
C THR A 224 7.12 12.20 5.66
N LEU A 225 6.37 11.27 5.08
CA LEU A 225 5.24 10.57 5.68
C LEU A 225 5.16 9.16 5.07
N SER A 226 4.90 8.14 5.88
CA SER A 226 4.71 6.75 5.46
C SER A 226 3.85 6.00 6.50
N ASN A 227 3.50 4.74 6.25
CA ASN A 227 2.72 3.93 7.21
C ASN A 227 3.46 3.75 8.56
N GLY A 228 2.71 3.78 9.67
CA GLY A 228 3.20 3.40 10.98
C GLY A 228 3.83 4.56 11.76
N ALA A 229 4.95 4.33 12.43
CA ALA A 229 5.66 5.35 13.20
C ALA A 229 6.99 5.74 12.55
N LEU A 230 7.28 7.03 12.49
CA LEU A 230 8.64 7.53 12.26
C LEU A 230 9.51 7.17 13.47
N VAL A 231 10.38 6.15 13.33
CA VAL A 231 11.20 5.60 14.42
C VAL A 231 12.63 6.15 14.44
N GLN A 232 13.10 6.74 13.33
CA GLN A 232 14.45 7.26 13.23
C GLN A 232 14.56 8.36 12.18
N GLN A 233 15.39 9.38 12.47
CA GLN A 233 15.87 10.36 11.50
C GLN A 233 17.38 10.49 11.65
N LYS A 234 18.13 10.41 10.54
CA LYS A 234 19.60 10.52 10.53
C LYS A 234 20.11 11.38 9.38
N PRO A 235 21.14 12.23 9.57
CA PRO A 235 21.86 12.86 8.45
C PRO A 235 22.42 11.80 7.50
N ALA A 236 22.33 12.05 6.19
CA ALA A 236 22.69 11.10 5.13
C ALA A 236 23.67 11.70 4.11
N GLY A 237 24.56 12.58 4.58
CA GLY A 237 25.46 13.38 3.75
C GLY A 237 24.98 14.83 3.57
N ALA A 238 25.67 15.58 2.70
CA ALA A 238 25.43 17.01 2.53
C ALA A 238 24.00 17.30 2.02
N GLY A 239 23.20 17.98 2.85
CA GLY A 239 21.81 18.36 2.53
C GLY A 239 20.80 17.20 2.48
N LEU A 240 21.18 15.98 2.89
CA LEU A 240 20.33 14.79 2.88
C LEU A 240 20.04 14.26 4.30
N ARG A 241 18.87 13.63 4.44
CA ARG A 241 18.42 12.94 5.66
C ARG A 241 17.73 11.63 5.28
N THR A 242 17.97 10.58 6.05
CA THR A 242 17.21 9.32 5.99
C THR A 242 16.19 9.29 7.12
N ASP A 243 14.91 9.18 6.75
CA ASP A 243 13.79 9.01 7.68
C ASP A 243 13.28 7.56 7.62
N THR A 244 13.37 6.81 8.71
CA THR A 244 12.90 5.41 8.77
C THR A 244 11.56 5.30 9.48
N TRP A 245 10.59 4.74 8.76
CA TRP A 245 9.21 4.52 9.19
C TRP A 245 8.94 3.04 9.41
N LYS A 246 8.24 2.66 10.48
CA LYS A 246 7.98 1.26 10.84
C LYS A 246 6.49 1.02 11.11
N MET A 247 5.92 0.06 10.38
CA MET A 247 4.52 -0.37 10.49
C MET A 247 4.47 -1.83 10.96
N GLU A 248 4.22 -2.00 12.25
CA GLU A 248 4.19 -3.30 12.92
C GLU A 248 2.83 -4.02 12.79
N GLN A 249 1.76 -3.32 12.38
CA GLN A 249 0.48 -3.95 12.08
C GLN A 249 0.49 -4.52 10.64
N PRO A 250 0.23 -5.82 10.42
CA PRO A 250 0.30 -6.41 9.07
C PRO A 250 -0.74 -5.81 8.10
N HIS A 251 -0.27 -5.19 7.02
CA HIS A 251 -1.09 -4.51 6.01
C HIS A 251 -0.85 -5.11 4.61
N ALA A 252 -1.73 -4.82 3.65
CA ALA A 252 -1.62 -5.38 2.29
C ALA A 252 -0.71 -4.50 1.41
N PRO A 253 -0.03 -5.07 0.39
CA PRO A 253 0.89 -4.32 -0.48
C PRO A 253 0.32 -3.02 -1.07
N TYR A 254 -0.96 -2.99 -1.46
CA TYR A 254 -1.62 -1.80 -1.99
C TYR A 254 -1.79 -0.64 -0.99
N LEU A 255 -1.62 -0.90 0.31
CA LEU A 255 -1.67 0.09 1.40
C LEU A 255 -0.30 0.70 1.73
N PHE A 256 0.77 0.24 1.07
CA PHE A 256 2.09 0.87 1.17
C PHE A 256 2.00 2.32 0.67
N MET A 257 2.38 3.23 1.54
CA MET A 257 2.24 4.67 1.36
C MET A 257 3.58 5.34 1.67
N LEU A 258 4.01 6.23 0.79
CA LEU A 258 4.93 7.32 1.11
C LEU A 258 4.43 8.64 0.52
N ALA A 259 4.78 9.73 1.19
CA ALA A 259 4.67 11.09 0.70
C ALA A 259 5.90 11.90 1.15
N ILE A 260 6.45 12.70 0.24
CA ILE A 260 7.66 13.51 0.43
C ILE A 260 7.39 14.89 -0.19
N GLY A 261 7.64 15.96 0.54
CA GLY A 261 7.45 17.32 0.00
C GLY A 261 7.63 18.43 1.04
N ASP A 262 7.41 19.68 0.63
CA ASP A 262 7.26 20.78 1.59
C ASP A 262 5.85 20.75 2.19
N PHE A 263 5.73 20.25 3.41
CA PHE A 263 4.47 20.15 4.16
C PHE A 263 4.56 20.89 5.50
N ARG A 264 3.43 21.42 5.97
CA ARG A 264 3.22 21.85 7.35
C ARG A 264 2.29 20.84 8.01
N ILE A 265 2.63 20.47 9.25
CA ILE A 265 1.88 19.48 10.04
C ILE A 265 1.03 20.24 11.05
N THR A 266 -0.29 20.16 10.92
CA THR A 266 -1.21 20.63 11.96
C THR A 266 -1.61 19.46 12.84
N LYS A 267 -1.24 19.50 14.12
CA LYS A 267 -1.54 18.44 15.08
C LYS A 267 -2.88 18.63 15.77
N ASP A 268 -3.54 17.50 16.00
CA ASP A 268 -4.78 17.33 16.75
C ASP A 268 -4.67 16.08 17.63
N THR A 269 -5.66 15.83 18.48
CA THR A 269 -5.70 14.59 19.26
C THR A 269 -7.08 13.98 19.35
N TRP A 270 -7.10 12.65 19.44
CA TRP A 270 -8.29 11.87 19.76
C TRP A 270 -7.91 10.79 20.78
N ARG A 271 -8.57 10.78 21.94
CA ARG A 271 -8.31 9.84 23.05
C ARG A 271 -6.81 9.66 23.39
N GLY A 272 -6.06 10.76 23.42
CA GLY A 272 -4.62 10.78 23.72
C GLY A 272 -3.70 10.35 22.56
N LYS A 273 -4.24 10.01 21.39
CA LYS A 273 -3.47 9.67 20.18
C LYS A 273 -3.29 10.89 19.30
N GLU A 274 -2.19 10.95 18.56
CA GLU A 274 -1.94 12.02 17.59
C GLU A 274 -2.77 11.79 16.32
N VAL A 275 -3.45 12.85 15.88
CA VAL A 275 -4.06 12.99 14.55
C VAL A 275 -3.34 14.15 13.88
N SER A 276 -2.70 13.92 12.73
CA SER A 276 -1.82 14.91 12.09
C SER A 276 -2.24 15.18 10.66
N TYR A 277 -2.52 16.44 10.35
CA TYR A 277 -2.91 16.89 9.00
C TYR A 277 -1.69 17.44 8.27
N TYR A 278 -1.35 16.85 7.12
CA TYR A 278 -0.21 17.22 6.28
C TYR A 278 -0.71 18.01 5.07
N LEU A 279 -0.39 19.31 5.03
CA LEU A 279 -0.82 20.24 3.97
C LEU A 279 0.36 21.03 3.42
N GLU A 280 0.29 21.42 2.14
CA GLU A 280 1.20 22.40 1.54
C GLU A 280 1.13 23.73 2.32
N PRO A 281 2.22 24.53 2.41
CA PRO A 281 2.26 25.73 3.27
C PRO A 281 1.13 26.73 2.99
N LYS A 282 0.70 26.83 1.73
CA LYS A 282 -0.41 27.70 1.28
C LYS A 282 -1.77 27.33 1.87
N PHE A 283 -1.98 26.05 2.21
CA PHE A 283 -3.25 25.52 2.73
C PHE A 283 -3.19 25.16 4.22
N ALA A 284 -2.01 25.23 4.84
CA ALA A 284 -1.81 24.93 6.25
C ALA A 284 -2.69 25.76 7.22
N PRO A 285 -2.91 27.08 7.03
CA PRO A 285 -3.83 27.84 7.87
C PRO A 285 -5.27 27.30 7.89
N GLN A 286 -5.70 26.65 6.80
CA GLN A 286 -7.03 26.09 6.64
C GLN A 286 -7.16 24.65 7.17
N ALA A 287 -6.08 24.04 7.68
CA ALA A 287 -6.07 22.62 8.06
C ALA A 287 -7.20 22.23 9.03
N ARG A 288 -7.47 23.03 10.07
CA ARG A 288 -8.59 22.78 11.01
C ARG A 288 -9.97 23.04 10.40
N ALA A 289 -10.09 23.94 9.43
CA ALA A 289 -11.36 24.18 8.72
C ALA A 289 -11.71 23.03 7.77
N ILE A 290 -10.69 22.37 7.19
CA ILE A 290 -10.86 21.23 6.29
C ILE A 290 -11.01 19.92 7.08
N PHE A 291 -10.16 19.68 8.08
CA PHE A 291 -10.01 18.39 8.75
C PHE A 291 -10.34 18.37 10.26
N GLY A 292 -10.66 19.49 10.90
CA GLY A 292 -10.89 19.55 12.36
C GLY A 292 -12.07 18.73 12.89
N LYS A 293 -12.88 18.12 12.00
CA LYS A 293 -13.91 17.13 12.36
C LYS A 293 -13.37 15.69 12.46
N THR A 294 -12.14 15.40 12.06
CA THR A 294 -11.56 14.05 12.09
C THR A 294 -11.61 13.40 13.49
N PRO A 295 -11.29 14.08 14.61
CA PRO A 295 -11.45 13.49 15.94
C PRO A 295 -12.91 13.10 16.27
N GLN A 296 -13.88 13.86 15.79
CA GLN A 296 -15.31 13.56 15.97
C GLN A 296 -15.75 12.36 15.10
N MET A 297 -15.22 12.25 13.88
CA MET A 297 -15.43 11.09 13.01
C MET A 297 -14.81 9.81 13.59
N LEU A 298 -13.61 9.91 14.19
CA LEU A 298 -12.95 8.80 14.88
C LEU A 298 -13.67 8.37 16.16
N GLU A 299 -14.36 9.29 16.83
CA GLU A 299 -15.26 8.96 17.94
C GLU A 299 -16.56 8.29 17.43
N PHE A 300 -17.07 8.68 16.25
CA PHE A 300 -18.31 8.12 15.70
C PHE A 300 -18.15 6.68 15.16
N PHE A 301 -17.20 6.43 14.26
CA PHE A 301 -17.15 5.16 13.51
C PHE A 301 -17.01 3.88 14.37
N PRO A 302 -16.22 3.84 15.47
CA PRO A 302 -16.14 2.68 16.36
C PRO A 302 -17.37 2.45 17.24
N ASN A 303 -18.22 3.47 17.39
CA ASN A 303 -19.50 3.35 18.12
C ASN A 303 -20.64 2.98 17.16
N ALA A 304 -20.57 3.43 15.90
CA ALA A 304 -21.54 3.12 14.84
C ALA A 304 -21.30 1.76 14.15
N SER A 305 -20.21 1.05 14.48
CA SER A 305 -19.88 -0.24 13.88
C SER A 305 -19.24 -1.18 14.92
N ALA A 306 -19.33 -2.49 14.72
CA ALA A 306 -18.74 -3.49 15.63
C ALA A 306 -17.19 -3.60 15.53
N TRP A 307 -16.51 -2.53 15.08
CA TRP A 307 -15.08 -2.52 14.78
C TRP A 307 -14.34 -1.43 15.57
N SER A 308 -13.45 -1.84 16.47
CA SER A 308 -12.42 -0.95 16.97
C SER A 308 -11.31 -0.75 15.93
N PHE A 309 -10.77 0.47 15.80
CA PHE A 309 -9.48 0.66 15.13
C PHE A 309 -8.42 -0.10 15.92
N ARG A 310 -7.81 -1.14 15.35
CA ARG A 310 -6.92 -2.04 16.09
C ARG A 310 -5.67 -1.31 16.61
N GLY A 311 -5.31 -1.61 17.86
CA GLY A 311 -4.60 -0.65 18.71
C GLY A 311 -5.52 0.22 19.57
N ILE A 312 -6.80 -0.14 19.68
CA ILE A 312 -7.69 0.23 20.78
C ILE A 312 -8.01 -1.07 21.53
N ASN A 313 -7.18 -1.34 22.54
CA ASN A 313 -7.58 -2.11 23.71
C ASN A 313 -7.94 -1.15 24.85
N MET A 314 -8.61 -1.71 25.87
CA MET A 314 -9.14 -1.13 27.11
C MET A 314 -10.69 -1.06 27.14
N PRO A 315 -11.31 -1.25 28.32
CA PRO A 315 -12.68 -1.77 28.42
C PRO A 315 -13.77 -0.69 28.24
N ARG A 316 -15.02 -1.14 28.38
CA ARG A 316 -16.18 -0.28 28.70
C ARG A 316 -16.05 0.25 30.12
#